data_AF-A0A7C5MGH6-F1
#
_entry.id   AF-A0A7C5MGH6-F1
#
_cell.length_a   1.000
_cell.length_b   1.000
_cell.length_c   1.000
_cell.angle_alpha   90.00
_cell.angle_beta   90.00
_cell.angle_gamma   90.00
#
_symmetry.space_group_name_H-M   'P 1'
#
loop_
_entity.id
_entity.type
_entity.pdbx_description
1 polymer ?
#
loop_
_entity_poly.entity_id
_entity_poly.type
_entity_poly.pdbx_seq_one_letter_code
_entity_poly.pdbx_strand_id
1 'polypeptide(L)'
;MGKKKVITEEPLKEMVMPTENQLFGVVTQMLGYDRLLVKCTDGHERVCRIRGKMKRRVWIKVGDIVLVAPWDFQSDTRGDVIWRYTESQAETLRRKGYLKGL
;
A
#
# COMPACT_ATOMS: atom_id res chain seq x y z
N MET A 1 16.38 1.49 25.30
CA MET A 1 15.67 0.21 25.05
C MET A 1 15.01 0.26 23.68
N GLY A 2 15.78 0.00 22.61
CA GLY A 2 15.32 0.14 21.23
C GLY A 2 14.32 -0.96 20.89
N LYS A 3 13.09 -0.58 20.49
CA LYS A 3 12.08 -1.55 20.06
C LYS A 3 12.63 -2.29 18.83
N LYS A 4 12.84 -3.60 18.96
CA LYS A 4 13.19 -4.53 17.88
C LYS A 4 12.38 -4.16 16.63
N LYS A 5 13.07 -3.84 15.52
CA LYS A 5 12.45 -3.83 14.19
C LYS A 5 11.95 -5.26 13.97
N VAL A 6 10.64 -5.45 13.92
CA VAL A 6 10.08 -6.75 13.56
C VAL A 6 10.39 -6.93 12.08
N ILE A 7 11.29 -7.86 11.77
CA ILE A 7 11.79 -8.19 10.42
C ILE A 7 10.99 -9.34 9.80
N THR A 8 10.09 -9.98 10.55
CA THR A 8 9.35 -11.14 10.04
C THR A 8 8.10 -10.71 9.27
N GLU A 9 7.91 -11.30 8.09
CA GLU A 9 6.70 -11.19 7.26
C GLU A 9 5.52 -12.00 7.82
N GLU A 10 5.67 -12.62 9.00
CA GLU A 10 4.61 -13.34 9.71
C GLU A 10 3.28 -12.59 9.88
N PRO A 11 3.24 -11.28 10.22
CA PRO A 11 1.97 -10.56 10.30
C PRO A 11 1.34 -10.29 8.93
N LEU A 12 2.05 -10.55 7.83
CA LEU A 12 1.54 -10.44 6.46
C LEU A 12 0.94 -11.76 5.94
N LYS A 13 0.89 -12.83 6.74
CA LYS A 13 0.35 -14.14 6.31
C LYS A 13 -1.10 -14.05 5.86
N GLU A 14 -1.92 -13.26 6.56
CA GLU A 14 -3.31 -13.07 6.22
C GLU A 14 -3.46 -11.97 5.17
N MET A 15 -4.15 -12.31 4.09
CA MET A 15 -4.43 -11.40 3.00
C MET A 15 -5.61 -10.52 3.35
N VAL A 16 -5.37 -9.21 3.49
CA VAL A 16 -6.43 -8.22 3.72
C VAL A 16 -7.06 -7.83 2.37
N MET A 17 -8.38 -7.84 2.28
CA MET A 17 -9.11 -7.34 1.11
C MET A 17 -9.56 -5.89 1.36
N PRO A 18 -9.67 -5.06 0.29
CA PRO A 18 -10.19 -3.71 0.41
C PRO A 18 -11.64 -3.70 0.92
N THR A 19 -11.96 -2.72 1.75
CA THR A 19 -13.34 -2.34 2.07
C THR A 19 -13.87 -1.27 1.11
N GLU A 20 -15.12 -0.81 1.27
CA GLU A 20 -15.83 0.07 0.32
C GLU A 20 -15.06 1.35 -0.09
N ASN A 21 -14.19 1.88 0.77
CA ASN A 21 -13.37 3.08 0.48
C ASN A 21 -11.87 2.79 0.40
N GLN A 22 -11.49 1.58 0.00
CA GLN A 22 -10.09 1.19 -0.16
C GLN A 22 -9.82 0.67 -1.56
N LEU A 23 -8.64 0.99 -2.06
CA LEU A 23 -8.22 0.69 -3.42
C LEU A 23 -6.86 0.01 -3.40
N PHE A 24 -6.64 -0.90 -4.35
CA PHE A 24 -5.30 -1.37 -4.60
C PHE A 24 -4.51 -0.32 -5.36
N GLY A 25 -3.20 -0.33 -5.17
CA GLY A 25 -2.31 0.50 -5.93
C GLY A 25 -0.90 -0.07 -6.03
N VAL A 26 -0.14 0.45 -6.98
CA VAL A 26 1.28 0.17 -7.15
C VAL A 26 2.09 1.41 -6.82
N VAL A 27 3.13 1.23 -6.01
CA VAL A 27 4.04 2.33 -5.67
C VAL A 27 4.86 2.67 -6.91
N THR A 28 4.72 3.90 -7.42
CA THR A 28 5.46 4.38 -8.60
C THR A 28 6.71 5.14 -8.22
N GLN A 29 6.67 5.91 -7.13
CA GLN A 29 7.81 6.72 -6.69
C GLN A 29 7.85 6.89 -5.17
N MET A 30 9.06 6.98 -4.60
CA MET A 30 9.27 7.39 -3.20
C MET A 30 9.49 8.90 -3.13
N LEU A 31 8.66 9.63 -2.35
CA LEU A 31 8.74 11.09 -2.25
C LEU A 31 9.50 11.57 -1.00
N GLY A 32 9.84 10.66 -0.09
CA GLY A 32 10.45 10.99 1.20
C GLY A 32 9.43 11.51 2.22
N TYR A 33 9.88 11.79 3.45
CA TYR A 33 9.02 12.21 4.57
C TYR A 33 7.80 11.28 4.79
N ASP A 34 8.02 9.99 4.61
CA ASP A 34 6.99 8.94 4.66
C ASP A 34 5.84 9.09 3.65
N ARG A 35 6.09 9.79 2.55
CA ARG A 35 5.19 9.93 1.41
C ARG A 35 5.74 9.17 0.22
N LEU A 36 4.81 8.63 -0.56
CA LEU A 36 5.09 7.91 -1.80
C LEU A 36 3.98 8.20 -2.81
N LEU A 37 4.30 8.08 -4.08
CA LEU A 37 3.33 8.18 -5.16
C LEU A 37 2.80 6.78 -5.46
N VAL A 38 1.47 6.64 -5.48
CA VAL A 38 0.78 5.38 -5.80
C VAL A 38 -0.14 5.61 -6.97
N LYS A 39 0.00 4.78 -8.00
CA LYS A 39 -1.03 4.63 -9.03
C LYS A 39 -2.07 3.65 -8.53
N CYS A 40 -3.33 4.08 -8.47
CA CYS A 40 -4.45 3.29 -7.95
C CYS A 40 -5.26 2.64 -9.07
N THR A 41 -6.02 1.60 -8.74
CA THR A 41 -6.84 0.83 -9.70
C THR A 41 -7.97 1.64 -10.35
N ASP A 42 -8.34 2.78 -9.77
CA ASP A 42 -9.32 3.72 -10.32
C ASP A 42 -8.71 4.69 -11.36
N GLY A 43 -7.40 4.59 -11.63
CA GLY A 43 -6.70 5.38 -12.64
C GLY A 43 -6.06 6.67 -12.11
N HIS A 44 -6.28 7.03 -10.85
CA HIS A 44 -5.68 8.21 -10.24
C HIS A 44 -4.30 7.91 -9.64
N GLU A 45 -3.39 8.90 -9.70
CA GLU A 45 -2.14 8.88 -8.95
C GLU A 45 -2.24 9.74 -7.70
N ARG A 46 -1.95 9.12 -6.55
CA ARG A 46 -2.12 9.74 -5.24
C ARG A 46 -0.79 9.84 -4.51
N VAL A 47 -0.58 10.98 -3.86
CA VAL A 47 0.45 11.13 -2.85
C VAL A 47 -0.06 10.48 -1.56
N CYS A 48 0.44 9.28 -1.28
CA CYS A 48 0.03 8.50 -0.13
C CYS A 48 1.03 8.62 1.02
N ARG A 49 0.51 8.74 2.25
CA ARG A 49 1.31 8.72 3.48
C ARG A 49 1.37 7.30 4.05
N ILE A 50 2.55 6.85 4.48
CA ILE A 50 2.69 5.55 5.15
C ILE A 50 2.11 5.66 6.56
N ARG A 51 1.11 4.83 6.90
CA ARG A 51 0.52 4.81 8.24
C ARG A 51 1.57 4.49 9.29
N GLY A 52 1.57 5.23 10.41
CA GLY A 52 2.64 5.17 11.42
C GLY A 52 2.95 3.77 11.97
N LYS A 53 1.93 2.89 12.07
CA LYS A 53 2.11 1.49 12.48
C LYS A 53 2.98 0.68 11.50
N MET A 54 2.92 0.98 10.20
CA MET A 54 3.68 0.30 9.16
C MET A 54 5.14 0.73 9.10
N LYS A 55 5.41 2.03 9.30
CA LYS A 55 6.77 2.63 9.17
C LYS A 55 7.87 1.87 9.93
N ARG A 56 7.51 1.22 11.04
CA ARG A 56 8.44 0.50 11.92
C ARG A 56 8.53 -1.01 11.63
N ARG A 57 7.63 -1.54 10.80
CA ARG A 57 7.38 -2.97 10.63
C ARG A 57 7.57 -3.46 9.20
N VAL A 58 7.35 -2.60 8.21
CA VAL A 58 7.32 -3.00 6.81
C VAL A 58 8.15 -2.04 5.98
N TRP A 59 9.04 -2.60 5.17
CA TRP A 59 9.76 -1.85 4.13
C TRP A 59 8.89 -1.83 2.88
N ILE A 60 8.74 -0.65 2.28
CA ILE A 60 8.02 -0.44 1.03
C ILE A 60 9.01 0.06 0.01
N LYS A 61 8.98 -0.53 -1.18
CA LYS A 61 9.77 -0.11 -2.34
C LYS A 61 8.88 0.19 -3.55
N VAL A 62 9.46 0.84 -4.55
CA VAL A 62 8.81 1.03 -5.86
C VAL A 62 8.46 -0.35 -6.46
N GLY A 63 7.26 -0.46 -7.03
CA GLY A 63 6.71 -1.69 -7.59
C GLY A 63 5.95 -2.58 -6.60
N ASP A 64 6.02 -2.30 -5.29
CA ASP A 64 5.20 -3.04 -4.32
C ASP A 64 3.70 -2.72 -4.53
N ILE A 65 2.87 -3.75 -4.34
CA ILE A 65 1.42 -3.60 -4.31
C ILE A 65 1.00 -3.21 -2.89
N VAL A 66 0.18 -2.17 -2.80
CA VAL A 66 -0.26 -1.59 -1.54
C VAL A 66 -1.79 -1.42 -1.51
N LEU A 67 -2.33 -1.37 -0.30
CA LEU A 67 -3.71 -0.99 -0.03
C LEU A 67 -3.76 0.48 0.37
N VAL A 68 -4.52 1.27 -0.38
CA VAL A 68 -4.67 2.71 -0.19
C VAL A 68 -6.07 3.00 0.32
N ALA A 69 -6.18 3.82 1.36
CA ALA A 69 -7.41 4.54 1.65
C ALA A 69 -7.26 5.99 1.18
N PRO A 70 -8.00 6.40 0.14
CA PRO A 70 -8.14 7.81 -0.20
C PRO A 70 -8.62 8.63 1.01
N TRP A 71 -8.23 9.90 1.07
CA TRP A 71 -8.76 10.82 2.08
C TRP A 71 -10.19 11.24 1.74
N ASP A 72 -10.99 11.54 2.76
CA ASP A 72 -12.35 12.07 2.57
C ASP A 72 -12.34 13.43 1.83
N PHE A 73 -11.25 14.19 2.00
CA PHE A 73 -10.97 15.42 1.26
C PHE A 73 -9.76 15.23 0.35
N GLN A 74 -9.83 15.70 -0.89
CA GLN A 74 -8.80 15.46 -1.92
C GLN A 74 -8.60 13.98 -2.25
N SER A 75 -9.70 13.22 -2.30
CA SER A 75 -9.74 11.79 -2.60
C SER A 75 -8.91 11.41 -3.84
N ASP A 76 -8.84 12.27 -4.85
CA ASP A 76 -8.21 11.91 -6.13
C ASP A 76 -6.70 12.15 -6.15
N THR A 77 -6.16 12.86 -5.14
CA THR A 77 -4.75 13.24 -5.10
C THR A 77 -4.02 12.78 -3.84
N ARG A 78 -4.75 12.40 -2.78
CA ARG A 78 -4.19 12.05 -1.48
C ARG A 78 -4.81 10.79 -0.89
N GLY A 79 -4.02 10.11 -0.06
CA GLY A 79 -4.48 8.95 0.70
C GLY A 79 -3.46 8.49 1.74
N ASP A 80 -3.80 7.41 2.43
CA ASP A 80 -2.91 6.71 3.36
C ASP A 80 -2.69 5.27 2.88
N VAL A 81 -1.44 4.79 3.01
CA VAL A 81 -1.11 3.37 2.82
C VAL A 81 -1.43 2.62 4.11
N ILE A 82 -2.33 1.65 4.00
CA ILE A 82 -2.80 0.83 5.13
C ILE A 82 -2.07 -0.50 5.20
N TRP A 83 -1.71 -1.06 4.04
CA TRP A 83 -1.09 -2.37 3.93
C TRP A 83 -0.14 -2.46 2.74
N ARG A 84 0.85 -3.35 2.83
CA ARG A 84 1.72 -3.74 1.73
C ARG A 84 1.60 -5.25 1.56
N TYR A 85 1.31 -5.68 0.34
CA TYR A 85 1.20 -7.09 0.01
C TYR A 85 2.58 -7.67 -0.26
N THR A 86 2.80 -8.91 0.14
CA THR A 86 3.99 -9.66 -0.27
C THR A 86 3.91 -10.00 -1.77
N GLU A 87 5.02 -10.40 -2.36
CA GLU A 87 5.07 -10.75 -3.78
C GLU A 87 4.10 -11.88 -4.14
N SER A 88 4.02 -12.92 -3.30
CA SER A 88 3.07 -14.03 -3.48
C SER A 88 1.61 -13.59 -3.41
N GLN A 89 1.29 -12.65 -2.50
CA GLN A 89 -0.06 -12.08 -2.42
C GLN A 89 -0.36 -11.19 -3.64
N ALA A 90 0.62 -10.40 -4.07
CA ALA A 90 0.50 -9.56 -5.26
C ALA A 90 0.25 -10.40 -6.52
N GLU A 91 0.95 -11.52 -6.69
CA GLU A 91 0.73 -12.46 -7.78
C GLU A 91 -0.69 -13.05 -7.74
N THR A 92 -1.16 -13.43 -6.55
CA THR A 92 -2.54 -13.91 -6.35
C THR A 92 -3.56 -12.84 -6.75
N LEU A 93 -3.34 -11.57 -6.39
CA LEU A 93 -4.19 -10.45 -6.79
C LEU A 93 -4.18 -10.22 -8.30
N ARG A 94 -3.01 -10.33 -8.95
CA ARG A 94 -2.89 -10.24 -10.42
C ARG A 94 -3.69 -11.36 -11.09
N ARG A 95 -3.50 -12.61 -10.65
CA ARG A 95 -4.20 -13.78 -11.21
C ARG A 95 -5.71 -13.70 -11.06
N LYS A 96 -6.20 -13.17 -9.94
CA LYS A 96 -7.64 -12.95 -9.71
C LYS A 96 -8.18 -11.74 -10.47
N GLY A 97 -7.32 -10.92 -11.08
CA GLY A 97 -7.71 -9.76 -11.87
C GLY A 97 -8.09 -8.52 -11.06
N TYR A 98 -7.73 -8.46 -9.77
CA TYR A 98 -8.02 -7.29 -8.91
C TYR A 98 -7.13 -6.07 -9.22
N LEU A 99 -5.99 -6.29 -9.88
CA LEU A 99 -5.03 -5.24 -10.22
C LEU A 99 -5.20 -4.74 -11.67
N LYS A 100 -6.34 -5.04 -12.30
CA LYS A 100 -6.66 -4.51 -13.64
C LYS A 100 -6.73 -2.98 -13.56
N GLY A 101 -6.00 -2.30 -14.45
CA GLY A 101 -5.93 -0.82 -14.48
C GLY A 101 -4.64 -0.22 -13.89
N LEU A 102 -3.79 -1.03 -13.25
CA LEU A 102 -2.46 -0.62 -12.81
C LEU A 102 -1.40 -0.76 -13.93
#